data_AF-A0A6J4RIM9-F1
#
_entry.id   AF-A0A6J4RIM9-F1
#
_cell.length_a   1.000
_cell.length_b   1.000
_cell.length_c   1.000
_cell.angle_alpha   90.00
_cell.angle_beta   90.00
_cell.angle_gamma   90.00
#
_symmetry.space_group_name_H-M   'P 1'
#
loop_
_entity.id
_entity.type
_entity.pdbx_description
1 polymer ?
#
loop_
_entity_poly.entity_id
_entity_poly.type
_entity_poly.pdbx_seq_one_letter_code
_entity_poly.pdbx_strand_id
1 'polypeptide(L)'
;RRALRAALAKGLTVRVAGAKPGTLKLVARRGRAKVAGCTVRIARNGTGRCVLRFSKAGKRKLRRARTVTLVLSGGGVRQPLTLKR
;
A
#
# COMPACT_ATOMS: atom_id res chain seq x y z
N ARG A 1 15.26 4.21 4.41
CA ARG A 1 14.74 2.81 4.47
C ARG A 1 13.33 2.84 5.10
N ARG A 2 12.31 2.18 4.53
CA ARG A 2 10.94 2.19 5.09
C ARG A 2 10.80 1.12 6.17
N ALA A 3 10.70 1.53 7.43
CA ALA A 3 10.58 0.62 8.58
C ALA A 3 9.22 -0.10 8.58
N LEU A 4 9.25 -1.42 8.44
CA LEU A 4 8.07 -2.29 8.46
C LEU A 4 7.23 -2.07 9.73
N ARG A 5 7.88 -1.92 10.89
CA ARG A 5 7.20 -1.73 12.18
C ARG A 5 6.38 -0.43 12.20
N ALA A 6 6.95 0.67 11.69
CA ALA A 6 6.24 1.94 11.58
C ALA A 6 5.10 1.88 10.56
N ALA A 7 5.31 1.21 9.43
CA ALA A 7 4.28 1.02 8.41
C ALA A 7 3.09 0.20 8.92
N LEU A 8 3.34 -0.84 9.73
CA LEU A 8 2.28 -1.64 10.35
C LEU A 8 1.53 -0.89 11.46
N ALA A 9 2.20 0.02 12.17
CA ALA A 9 1.61 0.83 13.23
C ALA A 9 0.78 2.00 12.66
N LYS A 10 1.42 2.89 11.91
CA LYS A 10 0.86 4.16 11.41
C LYS A 10 0.16 4.05 10.04
N GLY A 11 0.39 2.95 9.33
CA GLY A 11 0.04 2.82 7.92
C GLY A 11 1.17 3.28 7.01
N LEU A 12 1.02 3.02 5.71
CA LEU A 12 2.03 3.36 4.71
C LEU A 12 1.50 4.41 3.73
N THR A 13 2.11 5.57 3.71
CA THR A 13 1.78 6.58 2.69
C THR A 13 2.30 6.16 1.33
N VAL A 14 1.40 6.11 0.36
CA VAL A 14 1.69 5.85 -1.05
C VAL A 14 1.24 7.05 -1.86
N ARG A 15 2.12 7.45 -2.77
CA ARG A 15 1.85 8.50 -3.76
C ARG A 15 1.63 7.79 -5.08
N VAL A 16 0.55 8.16 -5.76
CA VAL A 16 0.27 7.75 -7.13
C VAL A 16 0.46 8.99 -8.00
N ALA A 17 1.13 8.79 -9.14
CA ALA A 17 1.31 9.79 -10.18
C ALA A 17 1.00 9.15 -11.54
N GLY A 18 0.54 9.95 -12.50
CA GLY A 18 0.20 9.47 -13.84
C GLY A 18 -1.12 8.69 -13.93
N ALA A 19 -2.04 8.89 -12.98
CA ALA A 19 -3.34 8.23 -12.99
C ALA A 19 -4.45 9.17 -13.47
N LYS A 20 -5.53 8.61 -14.03
CA LYS A 20 -6.70 9.40 -14.41
C LYS A 20 -7.34 10.06 -13.17
N PRO A 21 -7.77 11.34 -13.26
CA PRO A 21 -8.49 12.00 -12.17
C PRO A 21 -9.72 11.19 -11.73
N GLY A 22 -9.96 11.14 -10.43
CA GLY A 22 -11.06 10.37 -9.85
C GLY A 22 -10.66 9.59 -8.61
N THR A 23 -11.49 8.62 -8.23
CA THR A 23 -11.29 7.81 -7.03
C THR A 23 -10.76 6.43 -7.41
N LEU A 24 -9.57 6.08 -6.95
CA LEU A 24 -8.96 4.77 -7.19
C LEU A 24 -8.83 3.99 -5.88
N LYS A 25 -9.16 2.71 -5.92
CA LYS A 25 -8.91 1.79 -4.79
C LYS A 25 -7.57 1.07 -5.02
N LEU A 26 -6.63 1.26 -4.11
CA LEU A 26 -5.37 0.52 -4.10
C LEU A 26 -5.42 -0.58 -3.05
N VAL A 27 -4.92 -1.75 -3.44
CA VAL A 27 -4.85 -2.92 -2.57
C VAL A 27 -3.41 -3.39 -2.52
N ALA A 28 -2.89 -3.60 -1.31
CA ALA A 28 -1.61 -4.27 -1.12
C ALA A 28 -1.86 -5.76 -0.87
N ARG A 29 -1.22 -6.60 -1.68
CA ARG A 29 -1.25 -8.06 -1.56
C ARG A 29 0.13 -8.60 -1.19
N ARG A 30 0.16 -9.65 -0.38
CA ARG A 30 1.33 -10.51 -0.20
C ARG A 30 0.99 -11.87 -0.80
N GLY A 31 1.56 -12.20 -1.95
CA GLY A 31 1.08 -13.32 -2.76
C GLY A 31 -0.40 -13.15 -3.10
N ARG A 32 -1.22 -14.15 -2.78
CA ARG A 32 -2.69 -14.12 -2.99
C ARG A 32 -3.46 -13.38 -1.88
N ALA A 33 -2.83 -13.10 -0.74
CA ALA A 33 -3.52 -12.53 0.42
C ALA A 33 -3.53 -10.99 0.39
N LYS A 34 -4.71 -10.38 0.50
CA LYS A 34 -4.87 -8.95 0.75
C LYS A 34 -4.43 -8.61 2.17
N VAL A 35 -3.44 -7.73 2.32
CA VAL A 35 -2.88 -7.34 3.63
C VAL A 35 -3.12 -5.88 3.98
N ALA A 36 -3.32 -5.01 2.99
CA ALA A 36 -3.68 -3.61 3.20
C ALA A 36 -4.54 -3.08 2.06
N GLY A 37 -5.17 -1.93 2.29
CA GLY A 37 -5.88 -1.19 1.26
C GLY A 37 -5.96 0.29 1.59
N CYS A 38 -6.18 1.10 0.56
CA CYS A 38 -6.54 2.50 0.69
C CYS A 38 -7.41 2.90 -0.50
N THR A 39 -8.13 4.00 -0.33
CA THR A 39 -8.73 4.74 -1.43
C THR A 39 -7.89 6.00 -1.65
N VAL A 40 -7.48 6.24 -2.88
CA VAL A 40 -6.76 7.46 -3.28
C VAL A 40 -7.69 8.31 -4.14
N ARG A 41 -7.77 9.60 -3.83
CA ARG A 41 -8.38 10.59 -4.70
C ARG A 41 -7.27 11.19 -5.56
N ILE A 42 -7.38 11.01 -6.87
CA ILE A 42 -6.47 11.56 -7.87
C ILE A 42 -7.01 12.94 -8.25
N ALA A 43 -6.20 13.97 -8.02
CA ALA A 43 -6.49 15.34 -8.43
C ALA A 43 -6.40 15.49 -9.96
N ARG A 44 -6.88 16.63 -10.47
CA ARG A 44 -6.85 16.91 -11.92
C ARG A 44 -5.44 16.88 -12.54
N ASN A 45 -4.40 17.10 -11.73
CA ASN A 45 -3.00 16.99 -12.14
C ASN A 45 -2.48 15.55 -12.24
N GLY A 46 -3.35 14.54 -12.12
CA GLY A 46 -2.99 13.13 -12.24
C GLY A 46 -2.22 12.56 -11.05
N THR A 47 -2.18 13.28 -9.91
CA THR A 47 -1.50 12.83 -8.69
C THR A 47 -2.47 12.64 -7.53
N GLY A 48 -2.13 11.72 -6.63
CA GLY A 48 -2.89 11.51 -5.40
C GLY A 48 -2.06 10.84 -4.32
N ARG A 49 -2.52 10.95 -3.09
CA ARG A 49 -1.88 10.32 -1.93
C ARG A 49 -2.92 9.58 -1.11
N CYS A 50 -2.53 8.42 -0.60
CA CYS A 50 -3.35 7.69 0.36
C CYS A 50 -2.46 7.07 1.43
N VAL A 51 -3.08 6.73 2.56
CA VAL A 51 -2.44 5.91 3.60
C VAL A 51 -2.99 4.50 3.49
N LEU A 52 -2.15 3.54 3.11
CA LEU A 52 -2.44 2.11 3.18
C LEU A 52 -2.55 1.71 4.63
N ARG A 53 -3.76 1.27 5.02
CA ARG A 53 -4.01 0.69 6.32
C ARG A 53 -3.94 -0.83 6.21
N PHE A 54 -3.03 -1.41 7.00
CA PHE A 54 -2.92 -2.85 7.12
C PHE A 54 -4.09 -3.41 7.91
N SER A 55 -4.71 -4.47 7.42
CA SER A 55 -5.76 -5.19 8.14
C SER A 55 -5.19 -5.89 9.38
N LYS A 56 -6.03 -6.22 10.36
CA LYS A 56 -5.59 -6.97 11.56
C LYS A 56 -4.87 -8.27 11.18
N ALA A 57 -5.43 -9.00 10.21
CA ALA A 57 -4.83 -10.22 9.65
C ALA A 57 -3.49 -9.93 8.93
N GLY A 58 -3.42 -8.86 8.14
CA GLY A 58 -2.20 -8.40 7.49
C GLY A 58 -1.11 -8.07 8.50
N LYS A 59 -1.42 -7.26 9.53
CA LYS A 59 -0.50 -6.94 10.61
C LYS A 59 0.03 -8.20 11.30
N ARG A 60 -0.85 -9.15 11.65
CA ARG A 60 -0.44 -10.42 12.29
C ARG A 60 0.51 -11.25 11.42
N LYS A 61 0.24 -11.35 10.11
CA LYS A 61 1.10 -12.06 9.14
C LYS A 61 2.45 -11.37 8.90
N LEU A 62 2.50 -10.04 9.00
CA LEU A 62 3.71 -9.26 8.72
C LEU A 62 4.56 -8.97 9.95
N ARG A 63 4.02 -9.05 11.18
CA ARG A 63 4.71 -8.68 12.43
C ARG A 63 6.00 -9.46 12.69
N ARG A 64 6.06 -10.73 12.27
CA ARG A 64 7.23 -11.61 12.45
C ARG A 64 8.21 -11.59 11.27
N ALA A 65 7.85 -10.94 10.16
CA ALA A 65 8.68 -10.93 8.97
C ALA A 65 9.84 -9.91 9.10
N ARG A 66 11.04 -10.31 8.69
CA ARG A 66 12.22 -9.41 8.59
C ARG A 66 12.17 -8.55 7.32
N THR A 67 11.76 -9.17 6.21
CA THR A 67 11.57 -8.54 4.91
C THR A 67 10.21 -8.96 4.35
N VAL A 68 9.47 -8.00 3.81
CA VAL A 68 8.14 -8.24 3.22
C VAL A 68 8.06 -7.54 1.88
N THR A 69 7.82 -8.31 0.82
CA THR A 69 7.46 -7.78 -0.48
C THR A 69 5.94 -7.76 -0.60
N LEU A 70 5.40 -6.57 -0.86
CA LEU A 70 3.99 -6.32 -1.10
C LEU A 70 3.80 -5.92 -2.56
N VAL A 71 2.77 -6.43 -3.21
CA VAL A 71 2.37 -5.95 -4.53
C VAL A 71 1.21 -5.00 -4.34
N LEU A 72 1.42 -3.74 -4.69
CA LEU A 72 0.36 -2.75 -4.82
C LEU A 72 -0.31 -2.93 -6.16
N SER A 73 -1.61 -3.13 -6.15
CA SER A 73 -2.44 -3.29 -7.33
C SER A 73 -3.72 -2.48 -7.18
N GLY A 74 -4.07 -1.69 -8.20
CA GLY A 74 -5.36 -0.98 -8.27
C GLY A 74 -5.32 0.20 -9.24
N GLY A 75 -6.44 0.44 -9.93
CA GLY A 75 -6.57 1.60 -10.82
C GLY A 75 -5.54 1.66 -11.96
N GLY A 76 -5.13 0.50 -12.51
CA GLY A 76 -4.09 0.41 -13.54
C GLY A 76 -2.65 0.44 -13.01
N VAL A 77 -2.44 0.68 -11.71
CA VAL A 77 -1.10 0.71 -11.10
C VAL A 77 -0.75 -0.66 -10.54
N ARG A 78 0.41 -1.20 -10.94
CA ARG A 78 1.02 -2.41 -10.36
C ARG A 78 2.46 -2.10 -9.96
N GLN A 79 2.73 -2.02 -8.65
CA GLN A 79 4.07 -1.74 -8.15
C GLN A 79 4.45 -2.66 -6.99
N PRO A 80 5.59 -3.36 -7.06
CA PRO A 80 6.14 -4.06 -5.90
C PRO A 80 6.71 -3.05 -4.90
N LEU A 81 6.52 -3.32 -3.62
CA LEU A 81 7.00 -2.51 -2.52
C LEU A 81 7.60 -3.44 -1.46
N THR A 82 8.89 -3.27 -1.22
CA THR A 82 9.61 -4.03 -0.20
C THR A 82 9.72 -3.21 1.08
N LEU A 83 9.27 -3.80 2.19
CA LEU A 83 9.41 -3.27 3.54
C LEU A 83 10.42 -4.12 4.30
N LYS A 84 11.34 -3.47 5.01
CA LYS A 84 12.35 -4.12 5.86
C LYS A 84 12.17 -3.64 7.30
N ARG A 85 12.44 -4.52 8.25
CA ARG A 85 12.35 -4.20 9.67
C ARG A 85 13.41 -3.20 10.09
#